data_AF-A0A2M7NXG9-F1
#
_entry.id   AF-A0A2M7NXG9-F1
#
_cell.length_a   1.000
_cell.length_b   1.000
_cell.length_c   1.000
_cell.angle_alpha   90.00
_cell.angle_beta   90.00
_cell.angle_gamma   90.00
#
_symmetry.space_group_name_H-M   'P 1'
#
loop_
_entity.id
_entity.type
_entity.pdbx_description
1 polymer ?
#
loop_
_entity_poly.entity_id
_entity_poly.type
_entity_poly.pdbx_seq_one_letter_code
_entity_poly.pdbx_strand_id
1 'polypeptide(L)'
;MNPWVVAKQQLSAVAESIGMEPWIYNKLSECKRSLIVSIPVKLDGGGVKMFEGFRVQHNLDRGPGKGGIRIHPSVTLDEVKALSMWMTWKCAVVNLPYGGAKGGITCEPAELSKYELERMVRRYTSEIGMLIGPEKDIPAPDVNTNQQVMAWIMDTYSMNVGFSSPAVVTGKPMSLGGSQGRPEATGRGLMIVVKKLLENTGRKPQDVTVAVQGFGNVG
;
A
#
# COMPACT_ATOMS: atom_id res chain seq x y z
N MET A 1 13.23 15.94 -2.01
CA MET A 1 14.06 14.87 -2.61
C MET A 1 13.12 13.83 -3.20
N ASN A 2 13.36 13.35 -4.42
CA ASN A 2 12.48 12.38 -5.09
C ASN A 2 12.51 11.01 -4.35
N PRO A 3 11.37 10.47 -3.88
CA PRO A 3 11.34 9.21 -3.13
C PRO A 3 11.95 8.01 -3.88
N TRP A 4 11.82 7.96 -5.20
CA TRP A 4 12.35 6.87 -6.01
C TRP A 4 13.88 6.85 -6.03
N VAL A 5 14.49 8.03 -6.11
CA VAL A 5 15.95 8.19 -6.02
C VAL A 5 16.45 7.72 -4.65
N VAL A 6 15.76 8.09 -3.57
CA VAL A 6 16.10 7.65 -2.21
C VAL A 6 16.02 6.13 -2.08
N ALA A 7 14.95 5.51 -2.59
CA ALA A 7 14.77 4.06 -2.53
C ALA A 7 15.90 3.32 -3.29
N LYS A 8 16.30 3.82 -4.46
CA LYS A 8 17.46 3.30 -5.20
C LYS A 8 18.78 3.46 -4.45
N GLN A 9 19.03 4.62 -3.85
CA GLN A 9 20.25 4.84 -3.05
C GLN A 9 20.36 3.87 -1.88
N GLN A 10 19.25 3.57 -1.20
CA GLN A 10 19.21 2.56 -0.14
C GLN A 10 19.56 1.17 -0.68
N LEU A 11 19.03 0.79 -1.85
CA LEU A 11 19.38 -0.48 -2.49
C LEU A 11 20.86 -0.53 -2.86
N SER A 12 21.42 0.54 -3.44
CA SER A 12 22.85 0.60 -3.83
C SER A 12 23.76 0.42 -2.62
N ALA A 13 23.48 1.10 -1.50
CA ALA A 13 24.28 0.98 -0.28
C ALA A 13 24.29 -0.46 0.27
N VAL A 14 23.14 -1.14 0.25
CA VAL A 14 23.06 -2.53 0.70
C VAL A 14 23.75 -3.47 -0.29
N ALA A 15 23.55 -3.26 -1.60
CA ALA A 15 24.13 -4.08 -2.65
C ALA A 15 25.66 -4.10 -2.58
N GLU A 16 26.28 -2.95 -2.34
CA GLU A 16 27.72 -2.84 -2.10
C GLU A 16 28.15 -3.62 -0.85
N SER A 17 27.43 -3.44 0.27
CA SER A 17 27.80 -4.07 1.55
C SER A 17 27.77 -5.61 1.54
N ILE A 18 26.96 -6.22 0.67
CA ILE A 18 26.81 -7.69 0.61
C ILE A 18 27.47 -8.31 -0.64
N GLY A 19 28.16 -7.52 -1.47
CA GLY A 19 28.73 -8.00 -2.73
C GLY A 19 27.66 -8.55 -3.67
N MET A 20 26.51 -7.87 -3.77
CA MET A 20 25.37 -8.32 -4.56
C MET A 20 25.74 -8.47 -6.04
N GLU A 21 25.34 -9.58 -6.66
CA GLU A 21 25.57 -9.79 -8.08
C GLU A 21 24.89 -8.70 -8.93
N PRO A 22 25.56 -8.20 -9.99
CA PRO A 22 25.05 -7.07 -10.78
C PRO A 22 23.65 -7.29 -11.36
N TRP A 23 23.33 -8.52 -11.77
CA TRP A 23 22.01 -8.82 -12.34
C TRP A 23 20.89 -8.76 -11.29
N ILE A 24 21.17 -9.13 -10.03
CA ILE A 24 20.22 -9.02 -8.91
C ILE A 24 19.97 -7.54 -8.63
N TYR A 25 21.04 -6.74 -8.52
CA TYR A 25 20.94 -5.31 -8.31
C TYR A 25 20.11 -4.63 -9.41
N ASN A 26 20.40 -4.94 -10.68
CA ASN A 26 19.67 -4.36 -11.82
C ASN A 26 18.19 -4.75 -11.79
N LYS A 27 17.87 -6.01 -11.48
CA LYS A 27 16.48 -6.49 -11.36
C LYS A 27 15.75 -5.79 -10.21
N LEU A 28 16.38 -5.68 -9.05
CA LEU A 28 15.80 -5.04 -7.86
C LEU A 28 15.74 -3.52 -7.96
N SER A 29 16.51 -2.90 -8.85
CA SER A 29 16.50 -1.45 -9.07
C SER A 29 15.31 -0.99 -9.91
N GLU A 30 14.58 -1.90 -10.55
CA GLU A 30 13.44 -1.56 -11.39
C GLU A 30 12.15 -2.24 -10.92
N CYS A 31 11.02 -1.58 -11.20
CA CYS A 31 9.72 -2.18 -10.93
C CYS A 31 9.36 -3.15 -12.06
N LYS A 32 8.96 -4.37 -11.72
CA LYS A 32 8.45 -5.38 -12.69
C LYS A 32 7.35 -4.82 -13.59
N ARG A 33 6.46 -3.98 -13.06
CA ARG A 33 5.40 -3.31 -13.82
C ARG A 33 4.93 -2.04 -13.14
N SER A 34 4.60 -1.04 -13.95
CA SER A 34 3.85 0.15 -13.53
C SER A 34 2.65 0.32 -14.46
N LEU A 35 1.44 0.41 -13.90
CA LEU A 35 0.22 0.71 -14.62
C LEU A 35 -0.27 2.10 -14.20
N ILE A 36 -0.52 2.97 -15.19
CA ILE A 36 -1.13 4.29 -15.03
C ILE A 36 -2.50 4.23 -15.70
N VAL A 37 -3.53 4.74 -15.03
CA VAL A 37 -4.92 4.68 -15.51
C VAL A 37 -5.60 6.03 -15.35
N SER A 38 -6.48 6.34 -16.30
CA SER A 38 -7.36 7.50 -16.23
C SER A 38 -8.70 7.07 -15.63
N ILE A 39 -9.16 7.80 -14.62
CA ILE A 39 -10.36 7.46 -13.84
C ILE A 39 -11.42 8.56 -14.08
N PRO A 40 -12.32 8.40 -15.06
CA PRO A 40 -13.42 9.33 -15.27
C PRO A 40 -14.49 9.17 -14.19
N VAL A 41 -14.87 10.27 -13.52
CA VAL A 41 -15.90 10.28 -12.46
C VAL A 41 -16.90 11.39 -12.71
N LYS A 42 -18.18 11.04 -12.77
CA LYS A 42 -19.27 12.02 -12.78
C LYS A 42 -19.43 12.64 -11.39
N LEU A 43 -19.35 13.97 -11.32
CA LEU A 43 -19.52 14.73 -10.08
C LEU A 43 -21.02 14.95 -9.76
N ASP A 44 -21.33 15.14 -8.49
CA ASP A 44 -22.70 15.38 -8.00
C ASP A 44 -23.26 16.70 -8.54
N GLY A 45 -22.42 17.74 -8.67
CA GLY A 45 -22.76 19.02 -9.31
C GLY A 45 -22.90 18.95 -10.84
N GLY A 46 -22.73 17.77 -11.44
CA GLY A 46 -22.64 17.58 -12.88
C GLY A 46 -21.21 17.67 -13.41
N GLY A 47 -21.04 17.33 -14.70
CA GLY A 47 -19.72 17.24 -15.32
C GLY A 47 -18.96 15.96 -14.96
N VAL A 48 -17.80 15.78 -15.59
CA VAL A 48 -16.89 14.64 -15.39
C VAL A 48 -15.51 15.16 -15.04
N LYS A 49 -14.94 14.67 -13.93
CA LYS A 49 -13.55 14.92 -13.55
C LYS A 49 -12.72 13.70 -13.88
N MET A 50 -11.53 13.93 -14.44
CA MET A 50 -10.53 12.89 -14.71
C MET A 50 -9.54 12.86 -13.56
N PHE A 51 -9.36 11.69 -12.93
CA PHE A 51 -8.29 11.48 -11.96
C PHE A 51 -7.23 10.55 -12.54
N GLU A 52 -5.99 10.72 -12.09
CA GLU A 52 -4.89 9.84 -12.43
C GLU A 52 -4.71 8.78 -11.33
N GLY A 53 -4.64 7.51 -11.73
CA GLY A 53 -4.43 6.37 -10.84
C GLY A 53 -3.19 5.59 -11.21
N PHE A 54 -2.58 4.95 -10.20
CA PHE A 54 -1.38 4.15 -10.34
C PHE A 54 -1.55 2.79 -9.67
N ARG A 55 -1.01 1.74 -10.27
CA ARG A 55 -0.72 0.47 -9.59
C ARG A 55 0.65 -0.05 -10.04
N VAL A 56 1.59 -0.13 -9.11
CA VAL A 56 2.97 -0.55 -9.35
C VAL A 56 3.24 -1.85 -8.62
N GLN A 57 3.83 -2.82 -9.33
CA GLN A 57 4.32 -4.09 -8.80
C GLN A 57 5.83 -4.09 -8.94
N HIS A 58 6.55 -4.03 -7.82
CA HIS A 58 8.00 -3.92 -7.79
C HIS A 58 8.66 -5.26 -8.09
N ASN A 59 8.46 -6.24 -7.22
CA ASN A 59 9.02 -7.57 -7.35
C ASN A 59 7.99 -8.58 -6.84
N LEU A 60 7.81 -9.69 -7.56
CA LEU A 60 6.81 -10.74 -7.29
C LEU A 60 7.47 -12.13 -7.11
N ASP A 61 8.79 -12.19 -6.93
CA ASP A 61 9.51 -13.48 -6.91
C ASP A 61 9.14 -14.33 -5.69
N ARG A 62 8.80 -13.70 -4.56
CA ARG A 62 8.38 -14.38 -3.32
C ARG A 62 6.89 -14.74 -3.26
N GLY A 63 6.09 -14.30 -4.24
CA GLY A 63 4.64 -14.48 -4.25
C GLY A 63 3.87 -13.25 -4.76
N PRO A 64 2.55 -13.22 -4.55
CA PRO A 64 1.67 -12.16 -5.03
C PRO A 64 2.08 -10.76 -4.55
N GLY A 65 1.69 -9.74 -5.30
CA GLY A 65 1.91 -8.35 -4.92
C GLY A 65 1.16 -8.00 -3.64
N LYS A 66 1.79 -7.26 -2.74
CA LYS A 66 1.13 -6.73 -1.54
C LYS A 66 1.44 -5.27 -1.33
N GLY A 67 0.39 -4.47 -1.17
CA GLY A 67 0.52 -3.14 -0.59
C GLY A 67 -0.65 -2.20 -0.86
N GLY A 68 -0.69 -1.13 -0.08
CA GLY A 68 -1.84 -0.26 0.05
C GLY A 68 -2.12 0.65 -1.15
N ILE A 69 -3.27 1.31 -1.13
CA ILE A 69 -3.68 2.35 -2.06
C ILE A 69 -3.79 3.67 -1.30
N ARG A 70 -3.05 4.68 -1.76
CA ARG A 70 -3.07 6.05 -1.21
C ARG A 70 -3.98 6.94 -2.04
N ILE A 71 -4.75 7.83 -1.41
CA ILE A 71 -5.49 8.89 -2.11
C ILE A 71 -5.01 10.23 -1.56
N HIS A 72 -4.22 10.96 -2.34
CA HIS A 72 -3.63 12.23 -1.87
C HIS A 72 -3.28 13.13 -3.07
N PRO A 73 -3.40 14.47 -2.97
CA PRO A 73 -3.15 15.37 -4.10
C PRO A 73 -1.69 15.35 -4.59
N SER A 74 -0.75 14.96 -3.73
CA SER A 74 0.69 14.88 -4.06
C SER A 74 1.16 13.52 -4.57
N VAL A 75 0.27 12.54 -4.77
CA VAL A 75 0.66 11.22 -5.30
C VAL A 75 1.33 11.39 -6.66
N THR A 76 2.49 10.76 -6.83
CA THR A 76 3.19 10.68 -8.12
C THR A 76 3.62 9.25 -8.41
N LEU A 77 3.90 8.94 -9.69
CA LEU A 77 4.41 7.62 -10.07
C LEU A 77 5.67 7.23 -9.30
N ASP A 78 6.64 8.15 -9.16
CA ASP A 78 7.90 7.88 -8.47
C ASP A 78 7.70 7.59 -6.98
N GLU A 79 6.78 8.28 -6.32
CA GLU A 79 6.39 7.97 -4.95
C GLU A 79 5.82 6.55 -4.85
N VAL A 80 4.92 6.17 -5.75
CA VAL A 80 4.29 4.84 -5.76
C VAL A 80 5.33 3.74 -6.06
N LYS A 81 6.29 3.99 -6.95
CA LYS A 81 7.42 3.09 -7.22
C LYS A 81 8.27 2.86 -5.95
N ALA A 82 8.69 3.94 -5.29
CA ALA A 82 9.47 3.87 -4.05
C ALA A 82 8.74 3.07 -2.96
N LEU A 83 7.46 3.37 -2.74
CA LEU A 83 6.64 2.67 -1.76
C LEU A 83 6.45 1.18 -2.11
N SER A 84 6.34 0.82 -3.39
CA SER A 84 6.23 -0.58 -3.82
C SER A 84 7.53 -1.37 -3.61
N MET A 85 8.69 -0.72 -3.78
CA MET A 85 10.00 -1.28 -3.44
C MET A 85 10.10 -1.53 -1.93
N TRP A 86 9.75 -0.55 -1.09
CA TRP A 86 9.75 -0.75 0.36
C TRP A 86 8.76 -1.83 0.83
N MET A 87 7.64 -2.03 0.12
CA MET A 87 6.75 -3.17 0.39
C MET A 87 7.42 -4.52 0.12
N THR A 88 8.30 -4.61 -0.88
CA THR A 88 9.09 -5.83 -1.15
C THR A 88 9.99 -6.14 0.03
N TRP A 89 10.75 -5.14 0.51
CA TRP A 89 11.64 -5.30 1.65
C TRP A 89 10.88 -5.64 2.91
N LYS A 90 9.81 -4.91 3.20
CA LYS A 90 8.98 -5.14 4.38
C LYS A 90 8.45 -6.57 4.42
N CYS A 91 7.91 -7.07 3.32
CA CYS A 91 7.40 -8.45 3.27
C CYS A 91 8.54 -9.46 3.43
N ALA A 92 9.69 -9.23 2.82
CA ALA A 92 10.84 -10.12 2.93
C ALA A 92 11.42 -10.18 4.35
N VAL A 93 11.57 -9.03 5.02
CA VAL A 93 12.14 -8.90 6.38
C VAL A 93 11.30 -9.65 7.42
N VAL A 94 9.97 -9.58 7.33
CA VAL A 94 9.07 -10.33 8.22
C VAL A 94 8.67 -11.70 7.66
N ASN A 95 9.41 -12.18 6.66
CA ASN A 95 9.27 -13.50 6.03
C ASN A 95 7.85 -13.84 5.54
N LEU A 96 7.14 -12.86 4.98
CA LEU A 96 5.84 -13.09 4.33
C LEU A 96 6.02 -13.61 2.90
N PRO A 97 5.14 -14.48 2.40
CA PRO A 97 5.17 -15.02 1.03
C PRO A 97 4.56 -14.01 0.03
N TYR A 98 5.04 -12.76 0.06
CA TYR A 98 4.55 -11.68 -0.77
C TYR A 98 5.69 -10.91 -1.43
N GLY A 99 5.42 -10.48 -2.65
CA GLY A 99 6.13 -9.40 -3.31
C GLY A 99 5.69 -8.01 -2.82
N GLY A 100 6.28 -6.97 -3.40
CA GLY A 100 5.91 -5.58 -3.12
C GLY A 100 5.06 -4.97 -4.22
N ALA A 101 3.95 -4.35 -3.84
CA ALA A 101 3.12 -3.56 -4.73
C ALA A 101 2.63 -2.28 -4.02
N LYS A 102 2.19 -1.29 -4.78
CA LYS A 102 1.56 -0.08 -4.24
C LYS A 102 0.61 0.53 -5.27
N GLY A 103 -0.46 1.14 -4.79
CA GLY A 103 -1.35 1.95 -5.62
C GLY A 103 -1.46 3.37 -5.09
N GLY A 104 -1.90 4.27 -5.95
CA GLY A 104 -2.13 5.67 -5.62
C GLY A 104 -3.18 6.29 -6.54
N ILE A 105 -3.91 7.28 -6.06
CA ILE A 105 -4.79 8.14 -6.87
C ILE A 105 -4.46 9.59 -6.52
N THR A 106 -4.17 10.41 -7.53
CA THR A 106 -3.90 11.84 -7.37
C THR A 106 -5.20 12.59 -7.17
N CYS A 107 -5.59 12.82 -5.91
CA CYS A 107 -6.88 13.40 -5.54
C CYS A 107 -6.83 13.95 -4.11
N GLU A 108 -7.48 15.10 -3.87
CA GLU A 108 -7.85 15.57 -2.53
C GLU A 108 -9.21 14.98 -2.14
N PRO A 109 -9.26 13.92 -1.30
CA PRO A 109 -10.53 13.25 -1.00
C PRO A 109 -11.48 14.13 -0.18
N ALA A 110 -11.00 15.16 0.52
CA ALA A 110 -11.85 16.08 1.28
C ALA A 110 -12.73 16.97 0.37
N GLU A 111 -12.35 17.12 -0.91
CA GLU A 111 -13.14 17.86 -1.91
C GLU A 111 -14.26 17.02 -2.54
N LEU A 112 -14.29 15.71 -2.27
CA LEU A 112 -15.28 14.81 -2.84
C LEU A 112 -16.37 14.46 -1.84
N SER A 113 -17.60 14.37 -2.35
CA SER A 113 -18.67 13.71 -1.61
C SER A 113 -18.33 12.23 -1.40
N LYS A 114 -18.99 11.61 -0.41
CA LYS A 114 -18.86 10.17 -0.18
C LYS A 114 -19.19 9.34 -1.43
N TYR A 115 -20.17 9.78 -2.22
CA TYR A 115 -20.62 9.07 -3.42
C TYR A 115 -19.67 9.28 -4.59
N GLU A 116 -19.08 10.47 -4.72
CA GLU A 116 -18.03 10.74 -5.71
C GLU A 116 -16.77 9.92 -5.42
N LEU A 117 -16.36 9.87 -4.15
CA LEU A 117 -15.25 9.02 -3.70
C LEU A 117 -15.53 7.54 -3.98
N GLU A 118 -16.73 7.05 -3.68
CA GLU A 118 -17.14 5.69 -4.01
C GLU A 118 -17.03 5.44 -5.52
N ARG A 119 -17.63 6.27 -6.36
CA ARG A 119 -17.56 6.12 -7.83
C ARG A 119 -16.13 6.11 -8.35
N MET A 120 -15.26 6.98 -7.81
CA MET A 120 -13.84 7.01 -8.14
C MET A 120 -13.15 5.70 -7.77
N VAL A 121 -13.34 5.19 -6.55
CA VAL A 121 -12.74 3.95 -6.07
C VAL A 121 -13.21 2.75 -6.89
N ARG A 122 -14.50 2.68 -7.22
CA ARG A 122 -15.06 1.63 -8.07
C ARG A 122 -14.45 1.67 -9.47
N ARG A 123 -14.41 2.85 -10.11
CA ARG A 123 -13.81 2.99 -11.44
C ARG A 123 -12.33 2.60 -11.43
N TYR A 124 -11.56 3.11 -10.46
CA TYR A 124 -10.15 2.73 -10.28
C TYR A 124 -9.98 1.20 -10.14
N THR A 125 -10.83 0.56 -9.34
CA THR A 125 -10.79 -0.90 -9.14
C THR A 125 -10.99 -1.66 -10.45
N SER A 126 -11.95 -1.22 -11.27
CA SER A 126 -12.17 -1.81 -12.60
C SER A 126 -10.96 -1.63 -13.52
N GLU A 127 -10.35 -0.44 -13.55
CA GLU A 127 -9.17 -0.17 -14.39
C GLU A 127 -7.95 -1.04 -14.01
N ILE A 128 -7.74 -1.29 -12.71
CA ILE A 128 -6.63 -2.14 -12.25
C ILE A 128 -6.98 -3.63 -12.15
N GLY A 129 -8.21 -4.02 -12.50
CA GLY A 129 -8.76 -5.37 -12.31
C GLY A 129 -7.94 -6.48 -12.96
N MET A 130 -7.26 -6.17 -14.07
CA MET A 130 -6.35 -7.11 -14.75
C MET A 130 -5.09 -7.46 -13.93
N LEU A 131 -4.70 -6.62 -12.97
CA LEU A 131 -3.52 -6.82 -12.12
C LEU A 131 -3.86 -7.43 -10.77
N ILE A 132 -4.99 -7.05 -10.19
CA ILE A 132 -5.35 -7.45 -8.82
C ILE A 132 -6.08 -8.80 -8.79
N GLY A 133 -5.94 -9.47 -7.66
CA GLY A 133 -6.55 -10.77 -7.42
C GLY A 133 -5.91 -11.46 -6.21
N PRO A 134 -6.62 -12.40 -5.55
CA PRO A 134 -6.13 -13.10 -4.37
C PRO A 134 -4.76 -13.76 -4.53
N GLU A 135 -4.44 -14.21 -5.75
CA GLU A 135 -3.19 -14.89 -6.10
C GLU A 135 -2.26 -14.03 -6.98
N LYS A 136 -2.62 -12.77 -7.22
CA LYS A 136 -1.89 -11.87 -8.14
C LYS A 136 -1.33 -10.66 -7.42
N ASP A 137 -2.22 -9.85 -6.87
CA ASP A 137 -1.88 -8.61 -6.19
C ASP A 137 -3.06 -8.18 -5.29
N ILE A 138 -2.76 -7.96 -4.01
CA ILE A 138 -3.74 -7.80 -2.95
C ILE A 138 -3.60 -6.41 -2.32
N PRO A 139 -4.44 -5.43 -2.70
CA PRO A 139 -4.44 -4.11 -2.09
C PRO A 139 -4.73 -4.08 -0.58
N ALA A 140 -4.53 -2.90 0.00
CA ALA A 140 -4.77 -2.61 1.42
C ALA A 140 -5.07 -1.10 1.60
N PRO A 141 -5.48 -0.67 2.80
CA PRO A 141 -5.49 0.73 3.17
C PRO A 141 -4.09 1.34 3.19
N ASP A 142 -4.03 2.65 2.98
CA ASP A 142 -2.92 3.56 3.16
C ASP A 142 -3.49 4.96 3.52
N VAL A 143 -2.72 6.04 3.35
CA VAL A 143 -3.16 7.41 3.62
C VAL A 143 -4.47 7.72 2.87
N ASN A 144 -5.45 8.21 3.62
CA ASN A 144 -6.82 8.54 3.20
C ASN A 144 -7.62 7.39 2.58
N THR A 145 -7.25 6.13 2.85
CA THR A 145 -8.10 4.97 2.59
C THR A 145 -8.30 4.17 3.85
N ASN A 146 -9.44 3.48 3.96
CA ASN A 146 -9.86 2.81 5.18
C ASN A 146 -10.69 1.57 4.86
N GLN A 147 -11.35 1.00 5.88
CA GLN A 147 -12.16 -0.20 5.71
C GLN A 147 -13.33 -0.02 4.74
N GLN A 148 -13.93 1.18 4.67
CA GLN A 148 -14.99 1.50 3.71
C GLN A 148 -14.47 1.45 2.27
N VAL A 149 -13.29 2.04 2.02
CA VAL A 149 -12.65 1.98 0.69
C VAL A 149 -12.36 0.53 0.31
N MET A 150 -11.85 -0.29 1.24
CA MET A 150 -11.59 -1.70 0.97
C MET A 150 -12.88 -2.49 0.70
N ALA A 151 -13.99 -2.14 1.36
CA ALA A 151 -15.29 -2.75 1.07
C ALA A 151 -15.72 -2.47 -0.38
N TRP A 152 -15.60 -1.22 -0.85
CA TRP A 152 -15.93 -0.88 -2.25
C TRP A 152 -15.04 -1.58 -3.26
N ILE A 153 -13.74 -1.72 -2.98
CA ILE A 153 -12.81 -2.45 -3.88
C ILE A 153 -13.19 -3.94 -3.92
N MET A 154 -13.44 -4.56 -2.77
CA MET A 154 -13.83 -5.97 -2.68
C MET A 154 -15.13 -6.22 -3.44
N ASP A 155 -16.14 -5.39 -3.22
CA ASP A 155 -17.44 -5.47 -3.87
C ASP A 155 -17.32 -5.32 -5.40
N THR A 156 -16.65 -4.25 -5.85
CA THR A 156 -16.45 -3.98 -7.29
C THR A 156 -15.71 -5.12 -7.98
N TYR A 157 -14.63 -5.60 -7.38
CA TYR A 157 -13.88 -6.72 -7.95
C TYR A 157 -14.75 -7.97 -8.03
N SER A 158 -15.46 -8.30 -6.94
CA SER A 158 -16.34 -9.48 -6.87
C SER A 158 -17.43 -9.44 -7.94
N MET A 159 -18.07 -8.29 -8.13
CA MET A 159 -19.10 -8.09 -9.15
C MET A 159 -18.51 -8.22 -10.57
N ASN A 160 -17.30 -7.70 -10.80
CA ASN A 160 -16.64 -7.78 -12.10
C ASN A 160 -16.21 -9.21 -12.47
N VAL A 161 -15.84 -10.04 -11.49
CA VAL A 161 -15.41 -11.44 -11.72
C VAL A 161 -16.56 -12.44 -11.61
N GLY A 162 -17.75 -12.02 -11.18
CA GLY A 162 -18.96 -12.84 -11.11
C GLY A 162 -19.10 -13.72 -9.87
N PHE A 163 -18.25 -13.56 -8.86
CA PHE A 163 -18.35 -14.28 -7.58
C PHE A 163 -17.69 -13.50 -6.44
N SER A 164 -18.09 -13.79 -5.20
CA SER A 164 -17.51 -13.13 -4.03
C SER A 164 -16.02 -13.47 -3.88
N SER A 165 -15.16 -12.46 -3.88
CA SER A 165 -13.72 -12.62 -3.72
C SER A 165 -13.20 -11.78 -2.53
N PRO A 166 -13.50 -12.17 -1.27
CA PRO A 166 -13.07 -11.40 -0.10
C PRO A 166 -11.54 -11.24 -0.02
N ALA A 167 -10.78 -12.20 -0.52
CA ALA A 167 -9.33 -12.22 -0.43
C ALA A 167 -8.62 -11.22 -1.37
N VAL A 168 -9.32 -10.56 -2.30
CA VAL A 168 -8.70 -9.61 -3.23
C VAL A 168 -8.11 -8.38 -2.54
N VAL A 169 -8.62 -8.01 -1.35
CA VAL A 169 -8.07 -6.91 -0.54
C VAL A 169 -8.01 -7.27 0.93
N THR A 170 -7.04 -6.68 1.63
CA THR A 170 -6.96 -6.73 3.10
C THR A 170 -7.46 -5.43 3.72
N GLY A 171 -7.83 -5.45 5.00
CA GLY A 171 -8.32 -4.23 5.66
C GLY A 171 -9.77 -3.91 5.43
N LYS A 172 -10.56 -4.94 5.15
CA LYS A 172 -12.01 -4.89 5.09
C LYS A 172 -12.62 -4.79 6.50
N PRO A 173 -13.89 -4.36 6.62
CA PRO A 173 -14.68 -4.49 7.84
C PRO A 173 -14.82 -5.96 8.26
N MET A 174 -15.08 -6.20 9.55
CA MET A 174 -15.29 -7.55 10.10
C MET A 174 -16.41 -8.31 9.38
N SER A 175 -17.51 -7.62 9.05
CA SER A 175 -18.66 -8.18 8.31
C SER A 175 -18.32 -8.67 6.89
N LEU A 176 -17.18 -8.28 6.33
CA LEU A 176 -16.72 -8.66 4.99
C LEU A 176 -15.45 -9.52 5.03
N GLY A 177 -15.18 -10.23 6.13
CA GLY A 177 -13.97 -11.03 6.28
C GLY A 177 -12.72 -10.19 6.61
N GLY A 178 -12.93 -9.13 7.40
CA GLY A 178 -11.85 -8.42 8.08
C GLY A 178 -11.17 -9.30 9.13
N SER A 179 -9.97 -8.91 9.55
CA SER A 179 -9.23 -9.63 10.60
C SER A 179 -9.26 -8.86 11.91
N GLN A 180 -9.42 -9.58 13.02
CA GLN A 180 -9.36 -9.02 14.36
C GLN A 180 -7.97 -8.45 14.65
N GLY A 181 -7.91 -7.39 15.47
CA GLY A 181 -6.65 -6.71 15.82
C GLY A 181 -6.01 -5.90 14.69
N ARG A 182 -6.62 -5.86 13.49
CA ARG A 182 -6.05 -5.11 12.37
C ARG A 182 -5.91 -3.60 12.63
N PRO A 183 -6.89 -2.87 13.22
CA PRO A 183 -6.76 -1.44 13.45
C PRO A 183 -5.47 -1.08 14.21
N GLU A 184 -5.14 -1.87 15.23
CA GLU A 184 -4.01 -1.64 16.13
C GLU A 184 -2.68 -2.26 15.66
N ALA A 185 -2.71 -3.12 14.63
CA ALA A 185 -1.59 -4.00 14.29
C ALA A 185 -0.26 -3.26 14.06
N THR A 186 -0.29 -2.10 13.38
CA THR A 186 0.92 -1.33 13.08
C THR A 186 1.51 -0.67 14.34
N GLY A 187 0.67 -0.01 15.15
CA GLY A 187 1.12 0.62 16.41
C GLY A 187 1.59 -0.43 17.43
N ARG A 188 0.86 -1.54 17.55
CA ARG A 188 1.26 -2.68 18.38
C ARG A 188 2.60 -3.27 17.92
N GLY A 189 2.83 -3.38 16.62
CA GLY A 189 4.10 -3.83 16.05
C GLY A 189 5.26 -2.93 16.45
N LEU A 190 5.09 -1.61 16.35
CA LEU A 190 6.09 -0.64 16.80
C LEU A 190 6.41 -0.81 18.30
N MET A 191 5.37 -0.93 19.13
CA MET A 191 5.53 -1.17 20.57
C MET A 191 6.31 -2.45 20.87
N ILE A 192 6.06 -3.54 20.15
CA ILE A 192 6.80 -4.81 20.30
C ILE A 192 8.28 -4.62 19.95
N VAL A 193 8.58 -3.95 18.84
CA VAL A 193 9.97 -3.68 18.42
C VAL A 193 10.69 -2.79 19.43
N VAL A 194 10.05 -1.74 19.92
CA VAL A 194 10.62 -0.84 20.94
C VAL A 194 10.88 -1.59 22.24
N LYS A 195 9.96 -2.45 22.71
CA LYS A 195 10.20 -3.29 23.90
C LYS A 195 11.42 -4.18 23.71
N LYS A 196 11.56 -4.82 22.54
CA LYS A 196 12.73 -5.65 22.24
C LYS A 196 14.03 -4.86 22.20
N LEU A 197 14.00 -3.63 21.69
CA LEU A 197 15.15 -2.72 21.72
C LEU A 197 15.55 -2.36 23.15
N LEU A 198 14.59 -2.06 24.03
CA LEU A 198 14.84 -1.77 25.43
C LEU A 198 15.48 -2.96 26.15
N GLU A 199 14.96 -4.18 25.94
CA GLU A 199 15.56 -5.42 26.45
C GLU A 199 17.02 -5.57 26.00
N ASN A 200 17.27 -5.41 24.70
CA ASN A 200 18.62 -5.56 24.12
C ASN A 200 19.60 -4.47 24.60
N THR A 201 19.11 -3.34 25.09
CA THR A 201 19.91 -2.23 25.62
C THR A 201 19.92 -2.18 27.15
N GLY A 202 19.35 -3.18 27.82
CA GLY A 202 19.31 -3.28 29.29
C GLY A 202 18.45 -2.22 29.98
N ARG A 203 17.51 -1.58 29.27
CA ARG A 203 16.61 -0.55 29.81
C ARG A 203 15.22 -1.13 30.07
N LYS A 204 14.53 -0.62 31.10
CA LYS A 204 13.12 -0.96 31.33
C LYS A 204 12.20 0.12 30.75
N PRO A 205 10.96 -0.23 30.34
CA PRO A 205 9.99 0.75 29.87
C PRO A 205 9.70 1.89 30.85
N GLN A 206 9.79 1.62 32.16
CA GLN A 206 9.57 2.63 33.21
C GLN A 206 10.69 3.67 33.29
N ASP A 207 11.87 3.38 32.73
CA ASP A 207 13.07 4.22 32.83
C ASP A 207 13.22 5.16 31.63
N VAL A 208 12.27 5.16 30.69
CA VAL A 208 12.37 5.91 29.42
C VAL A 208 11.15 6.77 29.16
N THR A 209 11.37 7.95 28.59
CA THR A 209 10.32 8.84 28.09
C THR A 209 10.10 8.62 26.60
N VAL A 210 8.85 8.70 26.15
CA VAL A 210 8.47 8.51 24.74
C VAL A 210 7.88 9.80 24.18
N ALA A 211 8.33 10.21 22.99
CA ALA A 211 7.71 11.26 22.20
C ALA A 211 7.08 10.64 20.94
N VAL A 212 5.81 10.94 20.68
CA VAL A 212 5.08 10.46 19.50
C VAL A 212 4.71 11.66 18.64
N GLN A 213 5.08 11.60 17.35
CA GLN A 213 4.70 12.61 16.37
C GLN A 213 3.64 12.04 15.42
N GLY A 214 2.43 12.64 15.47
CA GLY A 214 1.26 12.19 14.72
C GLY A 214 0.41 11.20 15.51
N PHE A 215 -0.89 11.49 15.65
CA PHE A 215 -1.84 10.76 16.50
C PHE A 215 -2.99 10.16 15.69
N GLY A 216 -2.63 9.56 14.55
CA GLY A 216 -3.55 8.86 13.64
C GLY A 216 -3.69 7.38 14.02
N ASN A 217 -3.95 6.50 13.05
CA ASN A 217 -4.11 5.07 13.34
C ASN A 217 -2.84 4.36 13.88
N VAL A 218 -1.66 4.99 13.77
CA VAL A 218 -0.36 4.35 14.11
C VAL A 218 0.20 4.82 15.44
N GLY A 219 0.19 6.13 15.69
CA GLY A 219 0.75 6.76 16.88
C GLY A 219 -0.31 6.93 17.95
#